data_AF-A0AAU0UE46-F1
#
_entry.id   AF-A0AAU0UE46-F1
#
_cell.length_a   1.000
_cell.length_b   1.000
_cell.length_c   1.000
_cell.angle_alpha   90.00
_cell.angle_beta   90.00
_cell.angle_gamma   90.00
#
_symmetry.space_group_name_H-M   'P 1'
#
loop_
_entity.id
_entity.type
_entity.pdbx_description
1 polymer ?
#
loop_
_entity_poly.entity_id
_entity_poly.type
_entity_poly.pdbx_seq_one_letter_code
_entity_poly.pdbx_strand_id
1 'polypeptide(L)'
;MSWTVVSCWIEGHPGLASWVQAFGSIAALGIAIWIASSQRRVQLKADKEKSRLLLGLVVTLAGRAERAVVFESKEASSIRANLNLIKGLCHTLDAVDLMQLPRVELIEPICTLRDSLRALEAGMSDADKHQYLPTWLTLSEATLWVVLVVSSSKQISKLG
;
A
#
# COMPACT_ATOMS: atom_id res chain seq x y z
N MET A 1 -42.05 7.25 -49.25
CA MET A 1 -42.78 8.36 -48.61
C MET A 1 -42.38 8.49 -47.13
N SER A 2 -41.17 8.93 -46.82
CA SER A 2 -40.77 9.07 -45.40
C SER A 2 -39.83 10.24 -45.09
N TRP A 3 -39.19 10.86 -46.09
CA TRP A 3 -38.36 12.05 -45.87
C TRP A 3 -39.11 13.36 -46.06
N THR A 4 -40.05 13.43 -47.01
CA THR A 4 -40.83 14.65 -47.29
C THR A 4 -41.78 15.03 -46.14
N VAL A 5 -42.26 14.07 -45.36
CA VAL A 5 -43.12 14.31 -44.17
C VAL A 5 -42.30 14.88 -43.01
N VAL A 6 -41.05 14.44 -42.86
CA VAL A 6 -40.12 14.95 -41.84
C VAL A 6 -39.68 16.38 -42.20
N SER A 7 -39.44 16.66 -43.48
CA SER A 7 -39.13 18.00 -43.99
C SER A 7 -40.29 18.99 -43.75
N CYS A 8 -41.52 18.64 -44.15
CA CYS A 8 -42.70 19.50 -43.95
C CYS A 8 -43.01 19.77 -42.47
N TRP A 9 -42.72 18.82 -41.57
CA TRP A 9 -42.95 18.99 -40.14
C TRP A 9 -41.92 19.93 -39.49
N ILE A 10 -40.67 19.88 -39.95
CA ILE A 10 -39.58 20.79 -39.52
C ILE A 10 -39.83 22.22 -39.99
N GLU A 11 -40.36 22.42 -41.20
CA GLU A 11 -40.73 23.74 -41.73
C GLU A 11 -41.95 24.37 -41.03
N GLY A 12 -42.87 23.55 -40.49
CA GLY A 12 -44.08 24.03 -39.82
C GLY A 12 -43.90 24.51 -38.37
N HIS A 13 -42.80 24.13 -37.70
CA HIS A 13 -42.58 24.43 -36.28
C HIS A 13 -41.11 24.74 -35.94
N PRO A 14 -40.56 25.90 -36.38
CA PRO A 14 -39.18 26.31 -36.09
C PRO A 14 -38.87 26.43 -34.58
N GLY A 15 -39.90 26.59 -33.72
CA GLY A 15 -39.75 26.61 -32.26
C GLY A 15 -39.57 25.23 -31.60
N LEU A 16 -39.98 24.13 -32.25
CA LEU A 16 -39.87 22.78 -31.68
C LEU A 16 -38.45 22.21 -31.79
N ALA A 17 -37.74 22.51 -32.88
CA ALA A 17 -36.36 22.06 -33.09
C ALA A 17 -35.38 22.71 -32.09
N SER A 18 -35.52 24.02 -31.82
CA SER A 18 -34.68 24.71 -30.83
C SER A 18 -34.95 24.23 -29.40
N TRP A 19 -36.22 23.87 -29.11
CA TRP A 19 -36.61 23.29 -27.83
C TRP A 19 -36.00 21.91 -27.60
N VAL A 20 -36.09 20.99 -28.57
CA VAL A 20 -35.47 19.66 -28.47
C VAL A 20 -33.95 19.76 -28.35
N GLN A 21 -33.31 20.71 -29.04
CA GLN A 21 -31.87 20.95 -28.94
C GLN A 21 -31.46 21.48 -27.57
N ALA A 22 -32.22 22.41 -26.99
CA ALA A 22 -31.98 22.93 -25.65
C ALA A 22 -32.18 21.85 -24.58
N PHE A 23 -33.25 21.05 -24.69
CA PHE A 23 -33.53 19.94 -23.77
C PHE A 23 -32.50 18.81 -23.89
N GLY A 24 -32.07 18.47 -25.10
CA GLY A 24 -31.01 17.49 -25.34
C GLY A 24 -29.67 17.93 -24.72
N SER A 25 -29.35 19.22 -24.79
CA SER A 25 -28.12 19.77 -24.20
C SER A 25 -28.15 19.71 -22.67
N ILE A 26 -29.29 20.05 -22.05
CA ILE A 26 -29.48 19.97 -20.59
C ILE A 26 -29.45 18.52 -20.11
N ALA A 27 -30.11 17.60 -20.83
CA ALA A 27 -30.11 16.18 -20.50
C ALA A 27 -28.70 15.57 -20.63
N ALA A 28 -27.95 15.91 -21.67
CA ALA A 28 -26.57 15.48 -21.85
C ALA A 28 -25.66 15.98 -20.72
N LEU A 29 -25.80 17.25 -20.31
CA LEU A 29 -25.06 17.79 -19.18
C LEU A 29 -25.40 17.06 -17.87
N GLY A 30 -26.69 16.76 -17.64
CA GLY A 30 -27.15 15.98 -16.48
C GLY A 30 -26.54 14.56 -16.44
N ILE A 31 -26.53 13.86 -17.57
CA ILE A 31 -25.93 12.52 -17.70
C ILE A 31 -24.42 12.59 -17.47
N ALA A 32 -23.73 13.60 -18.00
CA ALA A 32 -22.30 13.78 -17.79
C ALA A 32 -21.97 14.01 -16.31
N ILE A 33 -22.73 14.86 -15.61
CA ILE A 33 -22.59 15.10 -14.17
C ILE A 33 -22.86 13.80 -13.37
N TRP A 34 -23.89 13.04 -13.76
CA TRP A 34 -24.22 11.77 -13.13
C TRP A 34 -23.08 10.75 -13.25
N ILE A 35 -22.54 10.58 -14.47
CA ILE A 35 -21.44 9.65 -14.74
C ILE A 35 -20.19 10.08 -13.97
N ALA A 36 -19.83 11.37 -13.99
CA ALA A 36 -18.70 11.90 -13.25
C ALA A 36 -18.85 11.68 -11.72
N SER A 37 -20.05 11.91 -11.19
CA SER A 37 -20.36 11.67 -9.76
C SER A 37 -20.28 10.18 -9.40
N SER A 38 -20.79 9.30 -10.27
CA SER A 38 -20.71 7.85 -10.10
C SER A 38 -19.26 7.35 -10.14
N GLN A 39 -18.47 7.78 -11.13
CA GLN A 39 -17.06 7.44 -11.25
C GLN A 39 -16.26 7.91 -10.03
N ARG A 40 -16.50 9.14 -9.55
CA ARG A 40 -15.85 9.66 -8.34
C ARG A 40 -16.17 8.81 -7.11
N ARG A 41 -17.42 8.36 -6.95
CA ARG A 41 -17.81 7.48 -5.83
C ARG A 41 -17.13 6.11 -5.91
N VAL A 42 -16.97 5.54 -7.11
CA VAL A 42 -16.27 4.27 -7.31
C VAL A 42 -14.77 4.41 -7.01
N GLN A 43 -14.13 5.46 -7.52
CA GLN A 43 -12.72 5.76 -7.23
C GLN A 43 -12.47 5.95 -5.73
N LEU A 44 -13.30 6.74 -5.04
CA LEU A 44 -13.19 6.93 -3.59
C LEU A 44 -13.35 5.63 -2.79
N LYS A 45 -14.17 4.68 -3.28
CA LYS A 45 -14.29 3.35 -2.64
C LYS A 45 -13.04 2.51 -2.89
N ALA A 46 -12.55 2.48 -4.12
CA ALA A 46 -11.34 1.75 -4.48
C ALA A 46 -10.11 2.26 -3.73
N ASP A 47 -9.95 3.58 -3.59
CA ASP A 47 -8.84 4.19 -2.86
C ASP A 47 -8.87 3.84 -1.38
N LYS A 48 -10.06 3.83 -0.76
CA LYS A 48 -10.25 3.40 0.63
C LYS A 48 -9.91 1.92 0.83
N GLU A 49 -10.33 1.06 -0.09
CA GLU A 49 -10.03 -0.37 -0.03
C GLU A 49 -8.54 -0.63 -0.20
N LYS A 50 -7.89 0.01 -1.18
CA LYS A 50 -6.44 -0.06 -1.38
C LYS A 50 -5.67 0.39 -0.14
N SER A 51 -6.09 1.51 0.47
CA SER A 51 -5.50 2.04 1.71
C SER A 51 -5.61 1.05 2.86
N ARG A 52 -6.76 0.37 3.01
CA ARG A 52 -6.98 -0.65 4.03
C ARG A 52 -6.11 -1.89 3.80
N LEU A 53 -5.98 -2.33 2.56
CA LEU A 53 -5.14 -3.47 2.19
C LEU A 53 -3.65 -3.18 2.43
N LEU A 54 -3.19 -1.99 2.05
CA LEU A 54 -1.81 -1.55 2.31
C LEU A 54 -1.51 -1.52 3.81
N LEU A 55 -2.44 -0.98 4.62
CA LEU A 55 -2.29 -0.97 6.07
C LEU A 55 -2.21 -2.38 6.66
N GLY A 56 -3.11 -3.28 6.24
CA GLY A 56 -3.11 -4.67 6.68
C GLY A 56 -1.83 -5.42 6.29
N LEU A 57 -1.30 -5.16 5.09
CA LEU A 57 -0.04 -5.71 4.62
C LEU A 57 1.12 -5.23 5.50
N VAL A 58 1.22 -3.93 5.77
CA VAL A 58 2.29 -3.36 6.59
C VAL A 58 2.25 -3.91 8.02
N VAL A 59 1.07 -4.00 8.64
CA VAL A 59 0.91 -4.58 9.98
C VAL A 59 1.33 -6.05 10.00
N THR A 60 0.95 -6.81 8.97
CA THR A 60 1.34 -8.23 8.85
C THR A 60 2.85 -8.40 8.66
N LEU A 61 3.48 -7.54 7.86
CA LEU A 61 4.93 -7.55 7.66
C LEU A 61 5.67 -7.16 8.94
N ALA A 62 5.21 -6.14 9.65
CA ALA A 62 5.75 -5.76 10.95
C ALA A 62 5.69 -6.91 11.96
N GLY A 63 4.53 -7.57 12.11
CA GLY A 63 4.39 -8.72 13.00
C GLY A 63 5.19 -9.96 12.55
N ARG A 64 5.54 -10.07 11.26
CA ARG A 64 6.47 -11.10 10.77
C ARG A 64 7.93 -10.75 11.06
N ALA A 65 8.30 -9.48 10.88
CA ALA A 65 9.62 -8.97 11.23
C ALA A 65 9.91 -9.15 12.72
N GLU A 66 8.98 -8.77 13.58
CA GLU A 66 9.09 -8.98 15.04
C GLU A 66 9.40 -10.45 15.37
N ARG A 67 8.69 -11.39 14.78
CA ARG A 67 8.92 -12.83 15.04
C ARG A 67 10.21 -13.35 14.44
N ALA A 68 10.61 -12.86 13.26
CA ALA A 68 11.83 -13.31 12.59
C ALA A 68 13.11 -12.91 13.35
N VAL A 69 13.07 -11.82 14.12
CA VAL A 69 14.21 -11.34 14.92
C VAL A 69 14.24 -11.88 16.35
N VAL A 70 13.23 -12.66 16.76
CA VAL A 70 13.24 -13.37 18.04
C VAL A 70 13.90 -14.73 17.83
N PHE A 71 15.17 -14.84 18.25
CA PHE A 71 15.95 -16.05 18.13
C PHE A 71 15.71 -16.97 19.34
N GLU A 72 14.74 -17.87 19.23
CA GLU A 72 14.41 -18.83 20.29
C GLU A 72 15.49 -19.91 20.48
N SER A 73 16.19 -20.27 19.40
CA SER A 73 17.25 -21.27 19.40
C SER A 73 18.62 -20.64 19.17
N LYS A 74 19.62 -21.17 19.89
CA LYS A 74 21.04 -20.83 19.69
C LYS A 74 21.70 -21.66 18.57
N GLU A 75 20.96 -22.58 17.95
CA GLU A 75 21.47 -23.39 16.86
C GLU A 75 21.72 -22.53 15.61
N ALA A 76 22.93 -22.67 15.04
CA ALA A 76 23.33 -21.89 13.86
C ALA A 76 22.41 -22.11 12.64
N SER A 77 21.84 -23.32 12.49
CA SER A 77 20.87 -23.65 11.45
C SER A 77 19.57 -22.84 11.59
N SER A 78 19.03 -22.73 12.81
CA SER A 78 17.85 -21.94 13.12
C SER A 78 18.10 -20.44 12.88
N ILE A 79 19.26 -19.95 13.30
CA ILE A 79 19.63 -18.54 13.10
C ILE A 79 19.77 -18.21 11.60
N ARG A 80 20.34 -19.12 10.81
CA ARG A 80 20.43 -18.96 9.35
C ARG A 80 19.07 -19.00 8.67
N ALA A 81 18.13 -19.82 9.15
CA ALA A 81 16.76 -19.80 8.68
C ALA A 81 16.11 -18.44 8.92
N ASN A 82 16.29 -17.87 10.13
CA ASN A 82 15.82 -16.53 10.46
C ASN A 82 16.49 -15.45 9.59
N LEU A 83 17.78 -15.56 9.30
CA LEU A 83 18.48 -14.65 8.38
C LEU A 83 17.82 -14.64 6.99
N ASN A 84 17.48 -15.81 6.44
CA ASN A 84 16.81 -15.88 5.14
C ASN A 84 15.40 -15.27 5.18
N LEU A 85 14.68 -15.43 6.30
CA LEU A 85 13.39 -14.75 6.51
C LEU A 85 13.57 -13.23 6.57
N ILE A 86 14.57 -12.74 7.31
CA ILE A 86 14.90 -11.32 7.41
C ILE A 86 15.25 -10.75 6.03
N LYS A 87 16.06 -11.45 5.23
CA LYS A 87 16.37 -11.06 3.84
C LYS A 87 15.12 -10.90 2.98
N GLY A 88 14.22 -11.89 3.02
CA GLY A 88 12.95 -11.83 2.29
C GLY A 88 12.05 -10.68 2.76
N LEU A 89 12.03 -10.41 4.07
CA LEU A 89 11.27 -9.30 4.66
C LEU A 89 11.84 -7.94 4.27
N CYS A 90 13.18 -7.78 4.23
CA CYS A 90 13.82 -6.55 3.75
C CYS A 90 13.39 -6.23 2.32
N HIS A 91 13.49 -7.20 1.40
CA HIS A 91 13.04 -7.02 0.02
C HIS A 91 11.55 -6.70 -0.09
N THR A 92 10.71 -7.33 0.73
CA THR A 92 9.26 -7.09 0.71
C THR A 92 8.92 -5.69 1.25
N LEU A 93 9.59 -5.24 2.32
CA LEU A 93 9.40 -3.91 2.89
C LEU A 93 9.93 -2.80 1.97
N ASP A 94 10.98 -3.08 1.20
CA ASP A 94 11.52 -2.15 0.20
C ASP A 94 10.57 -1.90 -0.95
N ALA A 95 9.76 -2.91 -1.30
CA ALA A 95 8.71 -2.78 -2.31
C ALA A 95 7.49 -1.98 -1.82
N VAL A 96 7.38 -1.70 -0.51
CA VAL A 96 6.30 -0.87 0.04
C VAL A 96 6.58 0.60 -0.26
N ASP A 97 5.74 1.18 -1.11
CA ASP A 97 5.75 2.60 -1.42
C ASP A 97 5.20 3.41 -0.22
N LEU A 98 6.10 4.16 0.42
CA LEU A 98 5.79 5.00 1.58
C LEU A 98 4.86 6.17 1.23
N MET A 99 4.85 6.61 -0.03
CA MET A 99 4.03 7.74 -0.47
C MET A 99 2.55 7.36 -0.58
N GLN A 100 2.26 6.05 -0.62
CA GLN A 100 0.89 5.52 -0.69
C GLN A 100 0.34 5.14 0.69
N LEU A 101 1.05 5.46 1.76
CA LEU A 101 0.59 5.15 3.12
C LEU A 101 -0.61 6.02 3.49
N PRO A 102 -1.63 5.44 4.14
CA PRO A 102 -2.84 6.17 4.51
C PRO A 102 -2.63 7.18 5.65
N ARG A 103 -1.52 7.06 6.39
CA ARG A 103 -1.20 7.81 7.60
C ARG A 103 0.27 8.19 7.58
N VAL A 104 0.56 9.47 7.79
CA VAL A 104 1.94 10.01 7.80
C VAL A 104 2.69 9.51 9.03
N GLU A 105 1.98 9.25 10.12
CA GLU A 105 2.50 8.74 11.39
C GLU A 105 3.11 7.33 11.25
N LEU A 106 2.77 6.60 10.18
CA LEU A 106 3.34 5.29 9.90
C LEU A 106 4.69 5.35 9.19
N ILE A 107 5.03 6.48 8.57
CA ILE A 107 6.25 6.61 7.76
C ILE A 107 7.48 6.36 8.62
N GLU A 108 7.62 7.06 9.75
CA GLU A 108 8.80 6.96 10.62
C GLU A 108 8.95 5.55 11.25
N PRO A 109 7.91 4.91 11.82
CA PRO A 109 8.00 3.53 12.28
C PRO A 109 8.39 2.54 11.18
N ILE A 110 7.86 2.70 9.95
CA ILE A 110 8.19 1.81 8.83
C ILE A 110 9.63 2.02 8.35
N CYS A 111 10.10 3.27 8.28
CA CYS A 111 11.49 3.57 7.95
C CYS A 111 12.43 2.98 9.00
N THR A 112 12.15 3.21 10.28
CA THR A 112 12.94 2.64 11.39
C THR A 112 12.95 1.11 11.34
N LEU A 113 11.80 0.48 11.06
CA LEU A 113 11.71 -0.98 10.88
C LEU A 113 12.58 -1.46 9.72
N ARG A 114 12.52 -0.77 8.57
CA ARG A 114 13.28 -1.11 7.36
C ARG A 114 14.78 -0.98 7.59
N ASP A 115 15.22 0.12 8.18
CA ASP A 115 16.63 0.42 8.39
C ASP A 115 17.24 -0.50 9.45
N SER A 116 16.51 -0.77 10.54
CA SER A 116 16.96 -1.73 11.55
C SER A 116 17.02 -3.16 11.03
N LEU A 117 16.05 -3.59 10.20
CA LEU A 117 16.11 -4.91 9.54
C LEU A 117 17.28 -5.01 8.55
N ARG A 118 17.57 -3.95 7.79
CA ARG A 118 18.72 -3.92 6.86
C ARG A 118 20.05 -3.95 7.60
N ALA A 119 20.18 -3.19 8.69
CA ALA A 119 21.37 -3.22 9.52
C ALA A 119 21.58 -4.62 10.14
N LEU A 120 20.50 -5.24 10.62
CA LEU A 120 20.51 -6.59 11.14
C LEU A 120 20.88 -7.61 10.05
N GLU A 121 20.28 -7.52 8.87
CA GLU A 121 20.56 -8.38 7.72
C GLU A 121 22.02 -8.30 7.28
N ALA A 122 22.55 -7.09 7.14
CA ALA A 122 23.93 -6.86 6.73
C ALA A 122 24.91 -7.45 7.76
N GLY A 123 24.69 -7.17 9.05
CA GLY A 123 25.55 -7.66 10.12
C GLY A 123 25.48 -9.18 10.29
N MET A 124 24.28 -9.78 10.21
CA MET A 124 24.12 -11.23 10.21
C MET A 124 24.73 -11.88 8.98
N SER A 125 24.54 -11.30 7.79
CA SER A 125 25.10 -11.87 6.56
C SER A 125 26.62 -11.79 6.52
N ASP A 126 27.23 -10.79 7.17
CA ASP A 126 28.67 -10.72 7.35
C ASP A 126 29.16 -11.75 8.39
N ALA A 127 28.47 -11.87 9.53
CA ALA A 127 28.82 -12.84 10.56
C ALA A 127 28.66 -14.31 10.10
N ASP A 128 27.70 -14.61 9.22
CA ASP A 128 27.53 -15.95 8.64
C ASP A 128 28.70 -16.31 7.71
N LYS A 129 29.21 -15.35 6.92
CA LYS A 129 30.39 -15.56 6.05
C LYS A 129 31.63 -15.94 6.86
N HIS A 130 31.78 -15.33 8.02
CA HIS A 130 32.92 -15.53 8.92
C HIS A 130 32.66 -16.57 10.03
N GLN A 131 31.53 -17.28 9.98
CA GLN A 131 31.17 -18.38 10.88
C GLN A 131 31.07 -18.01 12.38
N TYR A 132 30.77 -16.75 12.73
CA TYR A 132 30.58 -16.31 14.11
C TYR A 132 29.16 -15.81 14.42
N LEU A 133 28.18 -16.22 13.60
CA LEU A 133 26.79 -15.76 13.66
C LEU A 133 26.14 -15.83 15.06
N PRO A 134 26.25 -16.93 15.85
CA PRO A 134 25.66 -16.97 17.20
C PRO A 134 26.31 -15.97 18.16
N THR A 135 27.62 -15.74 18.04
CA THR A 135 28.36 -14.78 18.86
C THR A 135 28.00 -13.35 18.49
N TRP A 136 27.84 -13.05 17.20
CA TRP A 136 27.46 -11.72 16.74
C TRP A 136 26.10 -11.28 17.31
N LEU A 137 25.13 -12.18 17.41
CA LEU A 137 23.81 -11.88 17.99
C LEU A 137 23.86 -11.50 19.47
N THR A 138 24.93 -11.84 20.18
CA THR A 138 25.11 -11.43 21.59
C THR A 138 25.71 -10.04 21.74
N LEU A 139 26.13 -9.42 20.64
CA LEU A 139 26.66 -8.05 20.67
C LEU A 139 25.53 -7.05 20.98
N SER A 140 25.91 -5.96 21.65
CA SER A 140 24.98 -4.87 22.01
C SER A 140 24.33 -4.25 20.77
N GLU A 141 25.07 -4.14 19.68
CA GLU A 141 24.58 -3.62 18.40
C GLU A 141 23.47 -4.49 17.81
N ALA A 142 23.68 -5.80 17.74
CA ALA A 142 22.65 -6.73 17.25
C ALA A 142 21.38 -6.68 18.13
N THR A 143 21.57 -6.60 19.46
CA THR A 143 20.47 -6.48 20.41
C THR A 143 19.70 -5.17 20.21
N LEU A 144 20.39 -4.05 19.97
CA LEU A 144 19.76 -2.76 19.68
C LEU A 144 18.88 -2.83 18.43
N TRP A 145 19.39 -3.43 17.34
CA TRP A 145 18.62 -3.59 16.11
C TRP A 145 17.38 -4.45 16.33
N VAL A 146 17.49 -5.57 17.05
CA VAL A 146 16.34 -6.40 17.42
C VAL A 146 15.30 -5.60 18.21
N VAL A 147 15.73 -4.82 19.20
CA VAL A 147 14.83 -3.98 20.01
C VAL A 147 14.13 -2.93 19.15
N LEU A 148 14.83 -2.29 18.21
CA LEU A 148 14.25 -1.32 17.29
C LEU A 148 13.21 -1.97 16.38
N VAL A 149 13.51 -3.13 15.80
CA VAL A 149 12.54 -3.90 15.00
C VAL A 149 11.27 -4.19 15.79
N VAL A 150 11.42 -4.70 17.02
CA VAL A 150 10.28 -5.03 17.90
C VAL A 150 9.49 -3.78 18.28
N SER A 151 10.16 -2.70 18.65
CA SER A 151 9.53 -1.43 19.05
C SER A 151 8.75 -0.82 17.89
N SER A 152 9.37 -0.69 16.71
CA SER A 152 8.73 -0.15 15.51
C SER A 152 7.55 -1.03 15.06
N SER A 153 7.68 -2.35 15.13
CA SER A 153 6.58 -3.25 14.79
C SER A 153 5.36 -3.06 15.71
N LYS A 154 5.60 -2.89 17.02
CA LYS A 154 4.53 -2.60 17.98
C LYS A 154 3.89 -1.23 17.75
N GLN A 155 4.67 -0.22 17.36
CA GLN A 155 4.12 1.09 17.01
C GLN A 155 3.24 1.01 15.77
N ILE A 156 3.69 0.32 14.72
CA ILE A 156 2.90 0.07 13.50
C ILE A 156 1.59 -0.65 13.83
N SER A 157 1.63 -1.69 14.67
CA SER A 157 0.42 -2.44 15.06
C SER A 157 -0.56 -1.61 15.91
N LYS A 158 -0.11 -0.57 16.62
CA LYS A 158 -1.00 0.33 17.36
C LYS A 158 -1.64 1.37 16.45
N LEU A 159 -0.94 1.74 15.38
CA LEU A 159 -1.35 2.77 14.43
C LEU A 159 -2.16 2.22 13.25
N GLY A 160 -2.14 0.90 13.02
CA GLY A 160 -2.93 0.22 12.00
C GLY A 160 -4.24 -0.34 12.52
#